data_AF-A0A4Q3ULQ6-F1
#
_entry.id   AF-A0A4Q3ULQ6-F1
#
_cell.length_a   1.000
_cell.length_b   1.000
_cell.length_c   1.000
_cell.angle_alpha   90.00
_cell.angle_beta   90.00
_cell.angle_gamma   90.00
#
_symmetry.space_group_name_H-M   'P 1'
#
loop_
_entity.id
_entity.type
_entity.pdbx_description
1 polymer ?
#
loop_
_entity_poly.entity_id
_entity_poly.type
_entity_poly.pdbx_seq_one_letter_code
_entity_poly.pdbx_strand_id
1 'polypeptide(L)' 'DHAFLVPVSLVGKTVEVEGPGSLKETSVDMLKHYAEDAGKSKAEIDAITEPKKEVVIQVKGLVVL' A
#
# COMPACT_ATOMS: atom_id res chain seq x y z
N ASP A 1 -0.94 7.70 -10.89
CA ASP A 1 -0.31 6.91 -11.97
C ASP A 1 1.03 6.37 -11.54
N HIS A 2 1.15 5.06 -11.31
CA HIS A 2 2.38 4.22 -11.35
C HIS A 2 1.90 2.79 -11.10
N ALA A 3 1.15 2.24 -12.07
CA ALA A 3 0.76 0.83 -12.03
C ALA A 3 1.94 0.00 -12.55
N PHE A 4 2.68 -0.64 -11.65
CA PHE A 4 3.65 -1.67 -12.02
C PHE A 4 2.87 -2.91 -12.47
N LEU A 5 2.89 -3.20 -13.77
CA LEU A 5 2.27 -4.40 -14.33
C LEU A 5 3.23 -5.58 -14.12
N VAL A 6 2.91 -6.43 -13.14
CA VAL A 6 3.58 -7.72 -12.95
C VAL A 6 2.80 -8.83 -13.67
N PRO A 7 3.47 -9.81 -14.29
CA PRO A 7 2.77 -10.93 -14.93
C PRO A 7 1.89 -11.69 -13.94
N VAL A 8 0.66 -12.03 -14.36
CA VAL A 8 -0.28 -12.83 -13.55
C VAL A 8 0.29 -14.22 -13.21
N SER A 9 1.23 -14.72 -14.02
CA SER A 9 1.96 -15.97 -13.78
C SER A 9 2.87 -15.96 -12.54
N LEU A 10 3.05 -14.80 -11.89
CA LEU A 10 3.80 -14.67 -10.64
C LEU A 10 2.94 -14.96 -9.39
N VAL A 11 1.62 -15.09 -9.53
CA VAL A 11 0.74 -15.43 -8.42
C VAL A 11 1.16 -16.76 -7.79
N GLY A 12 1.45 -16.73 -6.48
CA GLY A 12 1.89 -17.90 -5.72
C GLY A 12 3.38 -18.23 -5.82
N LYS A 13 4.19 -17.39 -6.51
CA LYS A 13 5.65 -17.51 -6.54
C LYS A 13 6.30 -16.52 -5.58
N THR A 14 7.40 -16.93 -4.97
CA THR A 14 8.23 -16.03 -4.18
C THR A 14 9.06 -15.17 -5.13
N VAL A 15 9.07 -13.86 -4.91
CA VAL A 15 9.84 -12.92 -5.70
C VAL A 15 10.74 -12.09 -4.81
N GLU A 16 11.94 -11.80 -5.30
CA GLU A 16 12.85 -10.83 -4.70
C GLU A 16 12.76 -9.54 -5.51
N VAL A 17 12.67 -8.40 -4.80
CA VAL A 17 12.39 -7.10 -5.41
C VAL A 17 13.46 -6.12 -4.97
N GLU A 18 14.16 -5.53 -5.93
CA GLU A 18 15.22 -4.55 -5.68
C GLU A 18 14.76 -3.14 -6.09
N GLY A 19 14.95 -2.16 -5.20
CA GLY A 19 14.64 -0.76 -5.48
C GLY A 19 14.73 0.14 -4.25
N PRO A 20 14.76 1.47 -4.43
CA PRO A 20 14.73 2.40 -3.31
C PRO A 20 13.41 2.26 -2.53
N GLY A 21 13.54 2.05 -1.21
CA GLY A 21 12.43 2.00 -0.27
C GLY A 21 12.16 3.37 0.35
N SER A 22 10.89 3.69 0.53
CA SER A 22 10.39 4.88 1.21
C SER A 22 9.40 4.45 2.29
N LEU A 23 9.46 5.07 3.46
CA LEU A 23 8.41 4.95 4.46
C LEU A 23 7.40 6.08 4.23
N LYS A 24 6.18 5.70 3.87
CA LYS A 24 5.07 6.64 3.78
C LYS A 24 4.24 6.51 5.05
N GLU A 25 4.20 7.57 5.84
CA GLU A 25 3.29 7.68 6.98
C GLU A 25 2.05 8.47 6.54
N THR A 26 0.88 7.88 6.74
CA THR A 26 -0.41 8.56 6.53
C THR A 26 -1.06 8.77 7.89
N SER A 27 -1.30 10.03 8.24
CA SER A 27 -1.93 10.41 9.51
C SER A 27 -3.35 9.86 9.62
N VAL A 28 -3.83 9.71 10.85
CA VAL A 28 -5.19 9.27 11.17
C VAL A 28 -6.23 10.14 10.46
N ASP A 29 -6.08 11.47 10.49
CA ASP A 29 -7.03 12.40 9.85
C ASP A 29 -7.16 12.16 8.34
N MET A 30 -6.03 11.91 7.67
CA MET A 30 -6.02 11.61 6.23
C MET A 30 -6.67 10.26 5.93
N LEU A 31 -6.42 9.25 6.77
CA LEU A 31 -7.04 7.93 6.62
C LEU A 31 -8.55 7.97 6.85
N LYS A 32 -9.00 8.79 7.81
CA LYS A 32 -10.43 9.03 8.06
C LYS A 32 -11.08 9.71 6.87
N HIS A 33 -10.46 10.76 6.32
CA HIS A 33 -10.95 11.43 5.11
C HIS A 33 -11.09 10.45 3.93
N TYR A 34 -10.08 9.59 3.70
CA TYR A 34 -10.17 8.56 2.66
C TYR A 34 -11.30 7.55 2.89
N ALA A 35 -11.56 7.18 4.15
CA ALA A 35 -12.66 6.28 4.49
C ALA A 35 -14.04 6.96 4.33
N GLU A 36 -14.13 8.26 4.62
CA GLU A 36 -15.32 9.08 4.35
C GLU A 36 -15.59 9.20 2.84
N ASP A 37 -14.55 9.49 2.05
CA ASP A 37 -14.65 9.56 0.58
C ASP A 37 -15.02 8.21 -0.04
N ALA A 38 -14.56 7.10 0.57
CA ALA A 38 -14.91 5.73 0.16
C ALA A 38 -16.33 5.32 0.60
N GLY A 39 -17.06 6.16 1.33
CA GLY A 39 -18.42 5.87 1.81
C GLY A 39 -18.48 4.81 2.91
N LYS A 40 -17.41 4.63 3.68
CA LYS A 40 -17.39 3.70 4.83
C LYS A 40 -18.32 4.19 5.94
N SER A 41 -18.76 3.24 6.77
CA SER A 41 -19.59 3.56 7.94
C SER A 41 -18.77 4.28 9.02
N LYS A 42 -19.43 5.13 9.81
CA LYS A 42 -18.82 5.90 10.90
C LYS A 42 -17.99 5.03 11.86
N ALA A 43 -18.49 3.84 12.18
CA ALA A 43 -17.78 2.86 13.02
C ALA A 43 -16.43 2.40 12.44
N GLU A 44 -16.31 2.26 11.11
CA GLU A 44 -15.05 1.90 10.46
C GLU A 44 -14.07 3.08 10.43
N ILE A 45 -14.59 4.31 10.33
CA ILE A 45 -13.78 5.54 10.35
C ILE A 45 -13.25 5.79 11.77
N ASP A 46 -14.08 5.60 12.79
CA ASP A 46 -13.69 5.74 14.20
C ASP A 46 -12.71 4.64 14.65
N ALA A 47 -12.76 3.47 14.03
CA ALA A 47 -11.77 2.41 14.26
C ALA A 47 -10.36 2.77 13.76
N ILE A 48 -10.20 3.81 12.93
CA ILE A 48 -8.90 4.32 12.52
C ILE A 48 -8.36 5.21 13.64
N THR A 49 -7.61 4.62 14.55
CA THR A 49 -6.99 5.31 15.70
C THR A 49 -5.47 5.45 15.58
N GLU A 50 -4.86 4.76 14.61
CA GLU A 50 -3.42 4.72 14.44
C GLU A 50 -3.01 5.17 13.03
N PRO A 51 -1.88 5.89 12.88
CA PRO A 51 -1.35 6.25 11.58
C PRO A 51 -0.90 5.00 10.83
N LYS A 52 -1.12 4.99 9.52
CA LYS A 52 -0.73 3.87 8.66
C LYS A 52 0.66 4.13 8.12
N LYS A 53 1.59 3.25 8.45
CA LYS A 53 2.95 3.24 7.88
C LYS A 53 3.00 2.22 6.75
N GLU A 54 3.25 2.69 5.55
CA GLU A 54 3.37 1.86 4.36
C GLU A 54 4.82 1.90 3.89
N VAL A 55 5.42 0.72 3.73
CA VAL A 55 6.72 0.60 3.08
C VAL A 55 6.46 0.57 1.59
N VAL A 56 6.88 1.63 0.90
CA VAL A 56 6.75 1.78 -0.55
C VAL A 56 8.11 1.51 -1.17
N ILE A 57 8.21 0.45 -1.97
CA ILE A 57 9.43 0.13 -2.72
C ILE A 57 9.20 0.54 -4.18
N GLN A 58 10.04 1.44 -4.69
CA GLN A 58 10.04 1.75 -6.12
C GLN A 58 10.89 0.71 -6.84
N VAL A 59 10.23 -0.31 -7.39
CA VAL A 59 10.88 -1.46 -8.00
C VAL A 59 11.74 -1.04 -9.21
N LYS A 60 13.02 -1.36 -9.19
CA LYS A 60 13.93 -1.27 -10.35
C LYS A 60 14.05 -2.61 -11.06
N GLY A 61 14.00 -3.70 -10.31
CA GLY A 61 14.09 -5.07 -10.82
C GLY A 61 13.32 -6.05 -9.94
N LEU A 62 12.85 -7.14 -10.56
CA LEU A 62 12.16 -8.24 -9.91
C LEU A 62 12.77 -9.56 -10.39
N VAL A 63 13.11 -10.44 -9.45
CA VAL A 63 13.61 -11.79 -9.70
C VAL A 63 12.61 -12.79 -9.12
N VAL A 64 12.31 -13.84 -9.89
CA VAL A 64 11.42 -14.92 -9.46
C VAL A 64 12.27 -16.08 -8.97
N LEU A 65 12.01 -16.56 -7.74
CA LEU A 65 12.71 -17.69 -7.13
C LEU A 65 12.07 -19.03 -7.50
#